data_AF-A0AA38GAN4-F1
#
_entry.id   AF-A0AA38GAN4-F1
#
_cell.length_a   1.000
_cell.length_b   1.000
_cell.length_c   1.000
_cell.angle_alpha   90.00
_cell.angle_beta   90.00
_cell.angle_gamma   90.00
#
_symmetry.space_group_name_H-M   'P 1'
#
loop_
_entity.id
_entity.type
_entity.pdbx_description
1 polymer ?
#
loop_
_entity_poly.entity_id
_entity_poly.type
_entity_poly.pdbx_seq_one_letter_code
_entity_poly.pdbx_strand_id
1 'polypeptide(L)' 'NDAQPTQGCCNGVSSLVAAAQSTEDKRSACSCIKSLASSASQASYDKAGKLPGLCGVNLGYTITPSIDCATIT' A
#
# COMPACT_ATOMS: atom_id res chain seq x y z
N ASN A 1 14.29 15.90 4.29
CA ASN A 1 13.90 15.91 2.86
C ASN A 1 13.06 14.68 2.59
N ASP A 2 11.79 14.72 3.01
CA ASP A 2 10.80 13.68 2.76
C ASP A 2 10.27 13.94 1.34
N ALA A 3 10.80 13.20 0.36
CA ALA A 3 10.40 13.37 -1.03
C ALA A 3 8.92 13.00 -1.14
N GLN A 4 8.06 14.01 -1.25
CA GLN A 4 6.63 13.79 -1.45
C GLN A 4 6.43 12.88 -2.67
N PRO A 5 5.53 11.90 -2.59
CA PRO A 5 5.15 11.09 -3.74
C PRO A 5 4.65 12.01 -4.86
N THR A 6 5.00 11.67 -6.10
CA THR A 6 4.48 12.39 -7.26
C THR A 6 2.96 12.23 -7.33
N GLN A 7 2.29 13.19 -7.95
CA GLN A 7 0.84 13.12 -8.14
C GLN A 7 0.42 11.85 -8.88
N GLY A 8 1.22 11.38 -9.85
CA GLY A 8 0.99 10.10 -10.53
C GLY A 8 1.08 8.89 -9.61
N CYS A 9 2.01 8.89 -8.65
CA CYS A 9 2.11 7.85 -7.62
C CYS A 9 0.86 7.84 -6.74
N CYS A 10 0.46 9.00 -6.20
CA CYS A 10 -0.75 9.09 -5.37
C CYS A 10 -2.03 8.72 -6.12
N ASN A 11 -2.16 9.12 -7.39
CA ASN A 11 -3.29 8.71 -8.23
C ASN A 11 -3.34 7.18 -8.38
N GLY A 12 -2.20 6.53 -8.60
CA GLY A 12 -2.13 5.07 -8.66
C GLY A 12 -2.58 4.40 -7.35
N VAL A 13 -2.15 4.93 -6.20
CA VAL A 13 -2.59 4.41 -4.90
C VAL A 13 -4.10 4.63 -4.69
N SER A 14 -4.62 5.83 -5.00
CA SER A 14 -6.05 6.12 -4.94
C SER A 14 -6.87 5.19 -5.83
N SER A 15 -6.43 4.95 -7.06
CA SER A 15 -7.08 4.02 -7.98
C SER A 15 -7.07 2.58 -7.45
N LEU A 16 -5.97 2.15 -6.83
CA LEU A 16 -5.90 0.84 -6.19
C LEU A 16 -6.91 0.72 -5.04
N VAL A 17 -7.01 1.75 -4.18
CA VAL A 17 -8.00 1.78 -3.08
C VAL A 17 -9.43 1.81 -3.62
N ALA A 18 -9.67 2.57 -4.69
CA ALA A 18 -10.98 2.63 -5.34
C ALA A 18 -11.36 1.30 -6.02
N ALA A 19 -10.40 0.51 -6.48
CA ALA A 19 -10.63 -0.83 -7.02
C ALA A 19 -10.78 -1.88 -5.92
N ALA A 20 -10.05 -1.74 -4.80
CA ALA A 20 -10.05 -2.67 -3.68
C ALA A 20 -11.21 -2.43 -2.69
N GLN A 21 -12.45 -2.45 -3.19
CA GLN A 21 -13.64 -2.20 -2.36
C GLN A 21 -14.03 -3.43 -1.53
N SER A 22 -13.95 -4.63 -2.12
CA SER A 22 -14.32 -5.87 -1.45
C SER A 22 -13.17 -6.42 -0.61
N THR A 23 -13.50 -7.21 0.41
CA THR A 23 -12.50 -7.92 1.21
C THR A 23 -11.55 -8.75 0.34
N GLU A 24 -12.09 -9.46 -0.65
CA GLU A 24 -11.29 -10.29 -1.57
C GLU A 24 -10.33 -9.44 -2.42
N ASP A 25 -10.78 -8.30 -2.94
CA ASP A 25 -9.94 -7.38 -3.71
C ASP A 25 -8.82 -6.80 -2.85
N LYS A 26 -9.11 -6.39 -1.60
CA LYS A 26 -8.09 -5.91 -0.66
C LYS A 26 -7.05 -6.98 -0.35
N ARG A 27 -7.47 -8.25 -0.20
CA ARG A 27 -6.56 -9.39 0.03
C ARG A 27 -5.67 -9.65 -1.18
N SER A 28 -6.23 -9.57 -2.39
CA SER A 28 -5.48 -9.68 -3.64
C SER A 28 -4.48 -8.54 -3.80
N ALA A 29 -4.91 -7.30 -3.58
CA ALA A 29 -4.03 -6.12 -3.60
C ALA A 29 -2.90 -6.24 -2.57
N CYS A 30 -3.22 -6.65 -1.34
CA CYS A 30 -2.23 -6.91 -0.30
C CYS A 30 -1.22 -7.97 -0.73
N SER A 31 -1.67 -9.09 -1.30
CA SER A 31 -0.79 -10.19 -1.72
C SER A 31 0.13 -9.77 -2.88
N CYS A 32 -0.39 -8.96 -3.81
CA CYS A 32 0.37 -8.34 -4.88
C CYS A 32 1.47 -7.42 -4.30
N ILE A 33 1.09 -6.50 -3.43
CA ILE A 33 2.03 -5.57 -2.77
C ILE A 33 3.07 -6.35 -1.96
N LYS A 34 2.67 -7.36 -1.19
CA LYS A 34 3.57 -8.20 -0.39
C LYS A 34 4.62 -8.90 -1.25
N SER A 35 4.22 -9.42 -2.41
CA SER A 35 5.13 -10.07 -3.36
C SER A 35 6.16 -9.08 -3.92
N LEU A 36 5.72 -7.86 -4.28
CA LEU A 36 6.61 -6.79 -4.72
C LEU A 36 7.53 -6.29 -3.60
N ALA A 37 7.01 -6.26 -2.38
CA ALA A 37 7.77 -5.80 -1.24
C ALA A 37 8.83 -6.83 -0.83
N SER A 38 8.61 -8.13 -1.07
CA SER A 38 9.62 -9.18 -0.80
C SER A 38 10.95 -8.94 -1.51
N SER A 39 10.98 -8.19 -2.61
CA SER A 39 12.21 -7.79 -3.31
C SER A 39 12.66 -6.36 -2.99
N ALA A 40 11.94 -5.65 -2.13
CA ALA A 40 12.21 -4.27 -1.74
C ALA A 40 13.10 -4.21 -0.48
N SER A 41 13.90 -3.15 -0.39
CA SER A 41 14.73 -2.87 0.79
C SER A 41 13.88 -2.35 1.96
N GLN A 42 14.36 -2.50 3.20
CA GLN A 42 13.71 -1.98 4.41
C GLN A 42 13.32 -0.48 4.28
N ALA A 43 14.19 0.33 3.69
CA ALA A 43 13.93 1.75 3.44
C ALA A 43 12.72 2.01 2.52
N SER A 44 12.43 1.10 1.58
CA SER A 44 11.26 1.19 0.70
C SER A 44 9.98 0.87 1.45
N TYR A 45 10.02 -0.03 2.43
CA TYR A 45 8.88 -0.31 3.31
C TYR A 45 8.52 0.88 4.20
N ASP A 46 9.53 1.51 4.81
CA ASP A 46 9.34 2.72 5.61
C ASP A 46 8.70 3.86 4.80
N LYS A 47 9.05 3.98 3.52
CA LYS A 47 8.42 4.93 2.59
C LYS A 47 6.99 4.50 2.22
N ALA A 48 6.79 3.22 1.90
CA ALA A 48 5.49 2.67 1.53
C ALA A 48 4.46 2.81 2.66
N GLY A 49 4.86 2.60 3.91
CA GLY A 49 3.99 2.79 5.08
C GLY A 49 3.53 4.24 5.28
N LYS A 50 4.28 5.23 4.78
CA LYS A 50 3.93 6.65 4.84
C LYS A 50 3.08 7.13 3.65
N LEU A 51 3.10 6.42 2.52
CA LEU A 51 2.32 6.76 1.32
C LEU A 51 0.84 7.02 1.60
N PRO A 52 0.10 6.22 2.40
CA PRO A 52 -1.31 6.50 2.65
C PRO A 52 -1.53 7.89 3.26
N GLY A 53 -0.73 8.23 4.27
CA GLY A 53 -0.78 9.56 4.90
C GLY A 53 -0.34 10.68 3.96
N LEU A 54 0.73 10.47 3.18
CA LEU A 54 1.27 11.45 2.24
C LEU A 54 0.35 11.72 1.05
N CYS A 55 -0.41 10.71 0.61
CA CYS A 55 -1.36 10.80 -0.51
C CYS A 55 -2.79 11.09 -0.06
N GLY A 56 -3.06 11.19 1.25
CA GLY A 56 -4.40 11.43 1.79
C GLY A 56 -5.39 10.28 1.52
N VAL A 57 -4.89 9.04 1.39
CA VAL A 57 -5.69 7.85 1.10
C VAL A 57 -5.77 6.95 2.32
N ASN A 58 -6.94 6.37 2.56
CA ASN A 58 -7.15 5.42 3.64
C ASN A 58 -7.22 3.99 3.09
N LEU A 59 -6.17 3.21 3.31
CA LEU A 59 -6.14 1.79 2.95
C LEU A 59 -6.82 0.90 3.99
N GLY A 60 -7.12 1.42 5.19
CA GLY A 60 -7.67 0.62 6.30
C GLY A 60 -6.69 -0.40 6.91
N TYR A 61 -5.50 -0.56 6.34
CA TYR A 61 -4.41 -1.40 6.83
C TYR A 61 -3.05 -0.78 6.52
N THR A 62 -2.03 -1.15 7.29
CA THR A 62 -0.65 -0.67 7.11
C THR A 62 0.17 -1.70 6.35
N ILE A 63 0.77 -1.29 5.23
CA ILE A 63 1.67 -2.13 4.45
C ILE A 63 2.96 -2.33 5.26
N THR A 64 3.16 -3.55 5.76
CA THR A 64 4.36 -3.95 6.50
C THR A 64 4.96 -5.20 5.85
N PRO A 65 6.28 -5.46 5.97
CA PRO A 65 6.90 -6.68 5.44
C PRO A 65 6.27 -7.96 5.99
N SER A 66 5.72 -7.89 7.20
CA SER A 66 5.07 -9.01 7.89
C SER A 66 3.54 -8.94 7.82
N ILE A 67 2.96 -8.14 6.92
CA ILE A 67 1.51 -8.04 6.81
C ILE A 67 0.91 -9.42 6.49
N ASP A 68 -0.09 -9.80 7.27
CA ASP A 68 -0.88 -10.99 7.00
C ASP A 68 -2.11 -10.58 6.19
N CYS A 69 -2.10 -10.86 4.88
CA CYS A 69 -3.18 -10.44 4.01
C CYS A 69 -4.51 -11.13 4.37
N ALA A 70 -4.50 -12.29 5.03
CA ALA A 70 -5.73 -13.00 5.38
C ALA A 70 -6.51 -12.27 6.49
N THR A 71 -5.87 -11.43 7.30
CA THR A 71 -6.52 -10.67 8.37
C THR A 71 -7.24 -9.41 7.87
N ILE A 72 -7.12 -9.07 6.58
CA ILE A 72 -7.81 -7.93 5.99
C ILE A 72 -9.29 -8.27 5.79
N THR A 73 -10.16 -7.33 6.19
CA THR A 73 -11.63 -7.39 6.09
C THR A 73 -12.19 -6.25 5.25
#